data_AF-A0A674J6B4-F1
#
_entry.id   AF-A0A674J6B4-F1
#
_cell.length_a   1.000
_cell.length_b   1.000
_cell.length_c   1.000
_cell.angle_alpha   90.00
_cell.angle_beta   90.00
_cell.angle_gamma   90.00
#
_symmetry.space_group_name_H-M   'P 1'
#
loop_
_entity.id
_entity.type
_entity.pdbx_description
1 polymer ?
#
loop_
_entity_poly.entity_id
_entity_poly.type
_entity_poly.pdbx_seq_one_letter_code
_entity_poly.pdbx_strand_id
1 'polypeptide(L)'
;MLISVGQVCHTDTFAKVGGYEAFMEKYMNAIPGNTSYGNINIDPKCYTPRADSFHIFRDPITGDLPWPGLTFGLSILALWYWCTDQVIVQRCLSAKNMSHVKAGCVMCGYLKLLPMFVMVMPGMISRILYTDTVACVVPSECEKYCGTKVGCSNVAYPKMVVDLMPNGLRGLMLSVMLASLMSSLTSIFNSASTLFTMDIYTKIRSRATERELMLAGRFFYWLYLQVIYFSFNWYQHCLDSCGAVSSERAAL
;
A
#
# COMPACT_ATOMS: atom_id res chain seq x y z
N MET A 1 -9.46 10.07 -12.46
CA MET A 1 -9.15 8.88 -13.27
C MET A 1 -9.04 7.61 -12.44
N LEU A 2 -8.07 7.45 -11.52
CA LEU A 2 -8.02 6.30 -10.59
C LEU A 2 -9.32 6.12 -9.80
N ILE A 3 -9.86 7.22 -9.28
CA ILE A 3 -11.13 7.22 -8.53
C ILE A 3 -12.27 6.78 -9.43
N SER A 4 -12.34 7.29 -10.65
CA SER A 4 -13.41 7.01 -11.61
C SER A 4 -13.44 5.54 -12.04
N VAL A 5 -12.28 4.94 -12.33
CA VAL A 5 -12.19 3.52 -12.69
C VAL A 5 -12.38 2.63 -11.45
N GLY A 6 -11.88 3.07 -10.29
CA GLY A 6 -12.13 2.40 -9.02
C GLY A 6 -13.61 2.39 -8.63
N GLN A 7 -14.37 3.43 -8.96
CA GLN A 7 -15.83 3.47 -8.76
C GLN A 7 -16.55 2.43 -9.61
N VAL A 8 -16.13 2.21 -10.86
CA VAL A 8 -16.70 1.15 -11.72
C VAL A 8 -16.41 -0.23 -11.12
N CYS A 9 -15.17 -0.47 -10.69
CA CYS A 9 -14.81 -1.70 -10.00
C CYS A 9 -15.64 -1.90 -8.71
N HIS A 10 -15.89 -0.83 -7.96
CA HIS A 10 -16.74 -0.86 -6.78
C HIS A 10 -18.19 -1.23 -7.13
N THR A 11 -18.80 -0.61 -8.14
CA THR A 11 -20.18 -0.97 -8.53
C THR A 11 -20.30 -2.42 -8.99
N ASP A 12 -19.32 -2.91 -9.75
CA ASP A 12 -19.32 -4.29 -10.27
C ASP A 12 -19.12 -5.32 -9.16
N THR A 13 -18.24 -5.03 -8.19
CA THR A 13 -18.02 -5.89 -7.02
C THR A 13 -19.25 -5.98 -6.12
N PHE A 14 -19.92 -4.86 -5.87
CA PHE A 14 -21.18 -4.84 -5.10
C PHE A 14 -22.32 -5.56 -5.82
N ALA A 15 -22.41 -5.44 -7.14
CA ALA A 15 -23.39 -6.17 -7.94
C ALA A 15 -23.20 -7.69 -7.82
N LYS A 16 -21.95 -8.19 -7.79
CA LYS A 16 -21.66 -9.62 -7.61
C LYS A 16 -21.97 -10.15 -6.22
N VAL A 17 -21.81 -9.34 -5.18
CA VAL A 17 -22.05 -9.77 -3.81
C VAL A 17 -23.54 -9.77 -3.46
N GLY A 18 -24.36 -8.99 -4.17
CA GLY A 18 -25.80 -8.89 -3.96
C GLY A 18 -26.20 -7.74 -3.02
N GLY A 19 -25.42 -6.66 -2.98
CA GLY A 19 -25.69 -5.49 -2.14
C GLY A 19 -24.99 -5.52 -0.77
N TYR A 20 -25.31 -4.50 0.06
CA TYR A 20 -24.60 -4.25 1.32
C TYR A 20 -24.92 -5.27 2.42
N GLU A 21 -26.19 -5.69 2.56
CA GLU A 21 -26.58 -6.67 3.59
C GLU A 21 -25.92 -8.03 3.33
N ALA A 22 -26.01 -8.52 2.09
CA ALA A 22 -25.33 -9.74 1.65
C ALA A 22 -23.80 -9.64 1.79
N PHE A 23 -23.23 -8.44 1.62
CA PHE A 23 -21.81 -8.20 1.87
C PHE A 23 -21.44 -8.40 3.34
N MET A 24 -22.19 -7.81 4.27
CA MET A 24 -21.91 -7.94 5.71
C MET A 24 -21.98 -9.41 6.16
N GLU A 25 -22.99 -10.14 5.70
CA GLU A 25 -23.17 -11.55 6.02
C GLU A 25 -22.09 -12.45 5.39
N LYS A 26 -21.89 -12.34 4.07
CA LYS A 26 -20.92 -13.18 3.35
C LYS A 26 -19.48 -12.90 3.77
N TYR A 27 -19.16 -11.67 4.17
CA TYR A 27 -17.84 -11.33 4.67
C TYR A 27 -17.50 -12.13 5.93
N MET A 28 -18.43 -12.26 6.87
CA MET A 28 -18.21 -13.00 8.12
C MET A 28 -18.04 -14.51 7.89
N ASN A 29 -18.63 -15.04 6.81
CA ASN A 29 -18.54 -16.44 6.41
C ASN A 29 -17.39 -16.73 5.41
N ALA A 30 -16.56 -15.74 5.08
CA ALA A 30 -15.48 -15.87 4.10
C ALA A 30 -14.26 -16.60 4.69
N ILE A 31 -14.37 -17.93 4.81
CA ILE A 31 -13.36 -18.86 5.34
C ILE A 31 -12.70 -19.61 4.17
N PRO A 32 -11.36 -19.74 4.12
CA PRO A 32 -10.67 -20.54 3.10
C PRO A 32 -11.00 -22.03 3.26
N GLY A 33 -11.11 -22.76 2.16
CA GLY A 33 -11.40 -24.19 2.16
C GLY A 33 -10.26 -25.04 2.73
N ASN A 34 -9.02 -24.56 2.65
CA ASN A 34 -7.84 -25.26 3.11
C ASN A 34 -7.24 -24.59 4.36
N THR A 35 -7.40 -25.24 5.52
CA THR A 35 -7.01 -24.72 6.84
C THR A 35 -5.99 -25.61 7.57
N SER A 36 -5.56 -26.68 6.94
CA SER A 36 -4.62 -27.65 7.50
C SER A 36 -3.31 -27.63 6.72
N TYR A 37 -2.19 -27.62 7.44
CA TYR A 37 -0.86 -27.76 6.85
C TYR A 37 -0.18 -29.00 7.42
N GLY A 38 -0.11 -30.07 6.62
CA GLY A 38 0.37 -31.36 7.08
C GLY A 38 -0.52 -31.94 8.18
N ASN A 39 0.04 -32.23 9.35
CA ASN A 39 -0.67 -32.75 10.52
C ASN A 39 -1.14 -31.66 11.50
N ILE A 40 -0.97 -30.38 11.16
CA ILE A 40 -1.27 -29.25 12.06
C ILE A 40 -2.48 -28.48 11.52
N ASN A 41 -3.52 -28.37 12.35
CA ASN A 41 -4.64 -27.47 12.08
C ASN A 41 -4.28 -26.06 12.53
N ILE A 42 -4.45 -25.09 11.64
CA ILE A 42 -4.13 -23.70 11.93
C ILE A 42 -5.20 -23.11 12.86
N ASP A 43 -4.79 -22.25 13.78
CA ASP A 43 -5.70 -21.59 14.73
C ASP A 43 -6.84 -20.86 13.98
N PRO A 44 -8.11 -21.08 14.36
CA PRO A 44 -9.27 -20.39 13.78
C PRO A 44 -9.16 -18.87 13.75
N LYS A 45 -8.42 -18.27 14.70
CA LYS A 45 -8.20 -16.82 14.76
C LYS A 45 -7.45 -16.27 13.53
N CYS A 46 -6.69 -17.11 12.83
CA CYS A 46 -5.88 -16.69 11.67
C CYS A 46 -6.71 -16.55 10.38
N TYR A 47 -7.76 -17.35 10.20
CA TYR A 47 -8.56 -17.37 8.97
C TYR A 47 -9.98 -16.82 9.13
N THR A 48 -10.53 -16.77 10.35
CA THR A 48 -11.88 -16.25 10.57
C THR A 48 -11.88 -14.71 10.60
N PRO A 49 -12.86 -14.06 9.94
CA PRO A 49 -13.11 -12.64 10.13
C PRO A 49 -13.50 -12.32 11.57
N ARG A 50 -12.99 -11.22 12.13
CA ARG A 50 -13.31 -10.80 13.51
C ARG A 50 -14.73 -10.26 13.61
N ALA A 51 -15.39 -10.44 14.76
CA ALA A 51 -16.73 -9.90 15.02
C ALA A 51 -16.79 -8.37 14.97
N ASP A 52 -15.68 -7.69 15.27
CA ASP A 52 -15.54 -6.23 15.24
C ASP A 52 -15.05 -5.68 13.87
N SER A 53 -15.04 -6.50 12.80
CA SER A 53 -14.48 -6.11 11.49
C SER A 53 -15.12 -4.84 10.88
N PHE A 54 -16.37 -4.54 11.23
CA PHE A 54 -17.11 -3.37 10.74
C PHE A 54 -17.06 -2.16 11.67
N HIS A 55 -16.37 -2.26 12.81
CA HIS A 55 -16.19 -1.16 13.74
C HIS A 55 -14.87 -0.45 13.46
N ILE A 56 -14.94 0.87 13.19
CA ILE A 56 -13.75 1.71 12.95
C ILE A 56 -12.91 1.82 14.24
N PHE A 57 -13.58 2.03 15.36
CA PHE A 57 -12.95 2.05 16.68
C PHE A 57 -13.11 0.67 17.33
N ARG A 58 -11.99 -0.01 17.53
CA ARG A 58 -11.95 -1.32 18.20
C ARG A 58 -11.86 -1.17 19.70
N ASP A 59 -11.96 -2.30 20.39
CA ASP A 59 -11.84 -2.36 21.84
C ASP A 59 -10.55 -1.66 22.35
N PRO A 60 -10.65 -0.83 23.41
CA PRO A 60 -9.52 -0.05 23.92
C PRO A 60 -8.32 -0.85 24.44
N ILE A 61 -8.50 -2.13 24.81
CA ILE A 61 -7.50 -2.88 25.58
C ILE A 61 -7.14 -4.21 24.90
N THR A 62 -8.15 -4.93 24.39
CA THR A 62 -8.00 -6.28 23.84
C THR A 62 -7.93 -6.32 22.32
N GLY A 63 -8.26 -5.21 21.66
CA GLY A 63 -8.15 -5.08 20.21
C GLY A 63 -6.69 -4.98 19.77
N ASP A 64 -6.33 -5.66 18.67
CA ASP A 64 -4.99 -5.55 18.06
C ASP A 64 -4.64 -4.11 17.63
N LEU A 65 -5.68 -3.28 17.44
CA LEU A 65 -5.59 -1.86 17.09
C LEU A 65 -6.48 -1.07 18.08
N PRO A 66 -6.01 -0.85 19.31
CA PRO A 66 -6.83 -0.22 20.34
C PRO A 66 -7.12 1.23 19.98
N TRP A 67 -8.38 1.66 20.13
CA TRP A 67 -8.80 3.00 19.69
C TRP A 67 -8.00 4.16 20.32
N PRO A 68 -7.54 4.12 21.60
CA PRO A 68 -6.74 5.22 22.14
C PRO A 68 -5.38 5.33 21.43
N GLY A 69 -4.75 4.19 21.13
CA GLY A 69 -3.52 4.14 20.36
C GLY A 69 -3.73 4.64 18.93
N LEU A 70 -4.87 4.30 18.33
CA LEU A 70 -5.28 4.81 17.03
C LEU A 70 -5.43 6.34 17.06
N THR A 71 -6.17 6.90 18.02
CA THR A 71 -6.45 8.34 18.06
C THR A 71 -5.22 9.17 18.41
N PHE A 72 -4.46 8.81 19.43
CA PHE A 72 -3.32 9.60 19.88
C PHE A 72 -2.05 9.30 19.07
N GLY A 73 -1.81 8.02 18.76
CA GLY A 73 -0.64 7.60 17.99
C GLY A 73 -0.72 8.00 16.52
N LEU A 74 -1.84 7.72 15.83
CA LEU A 74 -1.96 8.09 14.42
C LEU A 74 -2.05 9.60 14.22
N SER A 75 -2.53 10.38 15.19
CA SER A 75 -2.54 11.85 15.08
C SER A 75 -1.12 12.42 15.00
N ILE A 76 -0.18 11.90 15.80
CA ILE A 76 1.23 12.32 15.75
C ILE A 76 1.85 11.91 14.41
N LEU A 77 1.62 10.67 13.97
CA LEU A 77 2.10 10.19 12.68
C LEU A 77 1.51 10.98 11.51
N ALA A 78 0.23 11.34 11.58
CA ALA A 78 -0.42 12.17 10.58
C ALA A 78 0.20 13.57 10.53
N LEU A 79 0.45 14.20 11.68
CA LEU A 79 1.14 15.50 11.72
C LEU A 79 2.54 15.41 11.11
N TRP A 80 3.31 14.39 11.45
CA TRP A 80 4.62 14.16 10.84
C TRP A 80 4.51 14.01 9.31
N TYR A 81 3.59 13.18 8.83
CA TYR A 81 3.40 12.95 7.40
C TYR A 81 2.93 14.20 6.65
N TRP A 82 1.96 14.95 7.19
CA TRP A 82 1.38 16.10 6.49
C TRP A 82 2.18 17.40 6.62
N CYS A 83 2.95 17.55 7.69
CA CYS A 83 3.66 18.81 7.99
C CYS A 83 5.18 18.70 7.85
N THR A 84 5.75 17.51 7.96
CA THR A 84 7.22 17.32 7.97
C THR A 84 7.72 16.53 6.76
N ASP A 85 6.85 15.78 6.06
CA ASP A 85 7.25 15.09 4.84
C ASP A 85 7.55 16.08 3.71
N GLN A 86 8.78 16.04 3.25
CA GLN A 86 9.30 16.94 2.23
C GLN A 86 8.52 16.86 0.91
N VAL A 87 8.00 15.67 0.54
CA VAL A 87 7.22 15.51 -0.69
C VAL A 87 5.95 16.37 -0.65
N ILE A 88 5.30 16.46 0.52
CA ILE A 88 4.06 17.20 0.69
C ILE A 88 4.35 18.69 0.86
N VAL A 89 5.30 19.03 1.74
CA VAL A 89 5.69 20.42 2.01
C VAL A 89 6.14 21.13 0.74
N GLN A 90 6.93 20.47 -0.12
CA GLN A 90 7.38 21.04 -1.39
C GLN A 90 6.22 21.38 -2.34
N ARG A 91 5.16 20.57 -2.37
CA ARG A 91 3.96 20.84 -3.18
C ARG A 91 3.21 22.08 -2.69
N CYS A 92 3.17 22.29 -1.37
CA CYS A 92 2.59 23.51 -0.78
C CYS A 92 3.45 24.74 -1.08
N LEU A 93 4.78 24.63 -1.01
CA LEU A 93 5.71 25.74 -1.27
C LEU A 93 5.77 26.14 -2.75
N SER A 94 5.50 25.21 -3.67
CA SER A 94 5.46 25.47 -5.11
C SER A 94 4.15 26.11 -5.60
N ALA A 95 3.18 26.33 -4.70
CA ALA A 95 1.91 26.94 -5.04
C ALA A 95 2.05 28.47 -5.24
N LYS A 96 1.29 29.02 -6.19
CA LYS A 96 1.37 30.43 -6.57
C LYS A 96 1.04 31.42 -5.43
N ASN A 97 0.07 31.09 -4.59
CA ASN A 97 -0.40 31.95 -3.50
C ASN A 97 -0.84 31.11 -2.29
N MET A 98 -0.82 31.72 -1.10
CA MET A 98 -1.29 31.10 0.15
C MET A 98 -2.77 30.65 0.08
N SER A 99 -3.62 31.40 -0.62
CA SER A 99 -5.03 31.03 -0.81
C SER A 99 -5.18 29.72 -1.61
N HIS A 100 -4.31 29.47 -2.60
CA HIS A 100 -4.30 28.21 -3.35
C HIS A 100 -3.84 27.05 -2.48
N VAL A 101 -2.84 27.26 -1.61
CA VAL A 101 -2.40 26.25 -0.65
C VAL A 101 -3.54 25.84 0.27
N LYS A 102 -4.21 26.83 0.90
CA LYS A 102 -5.33 26.57 1.82
C LYS A 102 -6.48 25.83 1.13
N ALA A 103 -6.90 26.30 -0.05
CA ALA A 103 -7.94 25.63 -0.83
C ALA A 103 -7.54 24.20 -1.23
N GLY A 104 -6.28 23.99 -1.64
CA GLY A 104 -5.73 22.67 -1.96
C GLY A 104 -5.72 21.72 -0.76
N CYS A 105 -5.33 22.19 0.42
CA CYS A 105 -5.36 21.40 1.66
C CYS A 105 -6.78 20.98 2.04
N VAL A 106 -7.76 21.90 1.96
CA VAL A 106 -9.17 21.60 2.24
C VAL A 106 -9.72 20.57 1.23
N MET A 107 -9.47 20.77 -0.06
CA MET A 107 -9.86 19.82 -1.10
C MET A 107 -9.22 18.44 -0.89
N CYS A 108 -7.94 18.39 -0.51
CA CYS A 108 -7.25 17.15 -0.19
C CYS A 108 -7.87 16.44 1.03
N GLY A 109 -8.34 17.18 2.03
CA GLY A 109 -9.09 16.63 3.15
C GLY A 109 -10.36 15.91 2.70
N TYR A 110 -11.18 16.56 1.87
CA TYR A 110 -12.40 15.94 1.32
C TYR A 110 -12.10 14.71 0.46
N LEU A 111 -11.09 14.79 -0.42
CA LEU A 111 -10.72 13.66 -1.28
C LEU A 111 -10.23 12.44 -0.50
N LYS A 112 -9.68 12.62 0.71
CA LYS A 112 -9.20 11.51 1.55
C LYS A 112 -10.32 10.71 2.23
N LEU A 113 -11.57 11.14 2.14
CA LEU A 113 -12.72 10.32 2.54
C LEU A 113 -13.02 9.23 1.49
N LEU A 114 -12.63 9.42 0.22
CA LEU A 114 -12.97 8.52 -0.88
C LEU A 114 -12.27 7.15 -0.84
N PRO A 115 -10.98 7.00 -0.45
CA PRO A 115 -10.32 5.71 -0.40
C PRO A 115 -11.02 4.67 0.48
N MET A 116 -11.72 5.10 1.53
CA MET A 116 -12.53 4.19 2.35
C MET A 116 -13.57 3.45 1.50
N PHE A 117 -14.27 4.16 0.62
CA PHE A 117 -15.29 3.55 -0.24
C PHE A 117 -14.66 2.89 -1.47
N VAL A 118 -13.67 3.51 -2.11
CA VAL A 118 -13.16 3.04 -3.42
C VAL A 118 -12.07 1.96 -3.30
N MET A 119 -11.40 1.85 -2.14
CA MET A 119 -10.32 0.88 -1.95
C MET A 119 -10.62 -0.12 -0.84
N VAL A 120 -11.07 0.33 0.34
CA VAL A 120 -11.28 -0.56 1.49
C VAL A 120 -12.48 -1.50 1.25
N MET A 121 -13.63 -0.96 0.84
CA MET A 121 -14.82 -1.80 0.60
C MET A 121 -14.59 -2.86 -0.49
N PRO A 122 -14.03 -2.56 -1.68
CA PRO A 122 -13.68 -3.58 -2.65
C PRO A 122 -12.64 -4.56 -2.09
N GLY A 123 -11.64 -4.09 -1.33
CA GLY A 123 -10.66 -4.96 -0.68
C GLY A 123 -11.32 -6.01 0.22
N MET A 124 -12.34 -5.62 0.99
CA MET A 124 -13.13 -6.55 1.81
C MET A 124 -13.97 -7.50 0.94
N ILE A 125 -14.58 -7.01 -0.14
CA ILE A 125 -15.33 -7.84 -1.09
C ILE A 125 -14.42 -8.87 -1.77
N SER A 126 -13.17 -8.52 -2.07
CA SER A 126 -12.19 -9.44 -2.64
C SER A 126 -12.01 -10.69 -1.79
N ARG A 127 -12.12 -10.56 -0.46
CA ARG A 127 -12.04 -11.71 0.45
C ARG A 127 -13.22 -12.66 0.27
N ILE A 128 -14.41 -12.15 -0.04
CA ILE A 128 -15.62 -12.94 -0.30
C ILE A 128 -15.51 -13.67 -1.64
N LEU A 129 -15.05 -12.97 -2.68
CA LEU A 129 -14.97 -13.51 -4.04
C LEU A 129 -13.78 -14.47 -4.24
N TYR A 130 -12.69 -14.25 -3.52
CA TYR A 130 -11.42 -14.98 -3.67
C TYR A 130 -10.90 -15.44 -2.30
N THR A 131 -11.72 -16.16 -1.53
CA THR A 131 -11.39 -16.66 -0.18
C THR A 131 -10.08 -17.42 -0.15
N ASP A 132 -9.92 -18.44 -1.00
CA ASP A 132 -8.76 -19.35 -0.98
C ASP A 132 -7.45 -18.66 -1.40
N THR A 133 -7.55 -17.61 -2.21
CA THR A 133 -6.38 -16.84 -2.64
C THR A 133 -6.03 -15.74 -1.65
N VAL A 134 -7.00 -14.93 -1.23
CA VAL A 134 -6.74 -13.70 -0.43
C VAL A 134 -6.67 -13.99 1.06
N ALA A 135 -7.51 -14.91 1.57
CA ALA A 135 -7.51 -15.35 2.96
C ALA A 135 -6.73 -16.65 3.18
N CYS A 136 -5.83 -17.00 2.25
CA CYS A 136 -4.96 -18.16 2.39
C CYS A 136 -4.16 -18.07 3.70
N VAL A 137 -4.06 -19.19 4.41
CA VAL A 137 -3.25 -19.30 5.65
C VAL A 137 -2.20 -20.41 5.54
N VAL A 138 -2.37 -21.30 4.56
CA VAL A 138 -1.43 -22.38 4.28
C VAL A 138 -0.23 -21.85 3.49
N PRO A 139 1.01 -21.94 4.01
CA PRO A 139 2.18 -21.33 3.39
C PRO A 139 2.45 -21.76 1.94
N SER A 140 2.26 -23.05 1.63
CA SER A 140 2.48 -23.61 0.30
C SER A 140 1.48 -23.10 -0.74
N GLU A 141 0.23 -22.91 -0.32
CA GLU A 141 -0.83 -22.38 -1.18
C GLU A 141 -0.69 -20.87 -1.39
N CYS A 142 -0.37 -20.13 -0.32
CA CYS A 142 -0.06 -18.70 -0.40
C CYS A 142 1.14 -18.41 -1.30
N GLU A 143 2.20 -19.22 -1.22
CA GLU A 143 3.38 -19.08 -2.08
C GLU A 143 3.03 -19.30 -3.56
N LYS A 144 2.17 -20.27 -3.88
CA LYS A 144 1.72 -20.53 -5.25
C LYS A 144 0.97 -19.34 -5.87
N TYR A 145 0.12 -18.66 -5.10
CA TYR A 145 -0.70 -17.57 -5.62
C TYR A 145 -0.03 -16.20 -5.56
N CYS A 146 0.81 -15.94 -4.56
CA CYS A 146 1.35 -14.60 -4.28
C CYS A 146 2.86 -14.52 -4.18
N GLY A 147 3.57 -15.66 -4.27
CA GLY A 147 5.02 -15.71 -4.11
C GLY A 147 5.49 -15.37 -2.69
N THR A 148 4.62 -15.46 -1.68
CA THR A 148 4.93 -15.11 -0.29
C THR A 148 4.21 -16.04 0.68
N LYS A 149 4.94 -16.54 1.67
CA LYS A 149 4.44 -17.50 2.69
C LYS A 149 3.61 -16.86 3.81
N VAL A 150 3.65 -15.53 3.95
CA VAL A 150 3.03 -14.79 5.08
C VAL A 150 1.62 -14.23 4.80
N GLY A 151 1.06 -14.50 3.61
CA GLY A 151 -0.31 -14.12 3.25
C GLY A 151 -0.42 -13.26 1.99
N CYS A 152 -1.64 -13.17 1.45
CA CYS A 152 -1.94 -12.69 0.09
C CYS A 152 -2.76 -11.38 0.02
N SER A 153 -2.96 -10.70 1.16
CA SER A 153 -3.86 -9.53 1.25
C SER A 153 -3.53 -8.40 0.28
N ASN A 154 -2.26 -8.19 -0.05
CA ASN A 154 -1.82 -7.11 -0.96
C ASN A 154 -2.24 -7.34 -2.42
N VAL A 155 -2.55 -8.59 -2.81
CA VAL A 155 -2.94 -8.96 -4.18
C VAL A 155 -4.45 -8.80 -4.40
N ALA A 156 -5.24 -8.60 -3.33
CA ALA A 156 -6.70 -8.48 -3.38
C ALA A 156 -7.20 -7.48 -4.44
N TYR A 157 -6.71 -6.23 -4.37
CA TYR A 157 -7.15 -5.18 -5.29
C TYR A 157 -6.73 -5.42 -6.75
N PRO A 158 -5.45 -5.73 -7.05
CA PRO A 158 -5.05 -6.12 -8.40
C PRO A 158 -5.82 -7.33 -8.95
N LYS A 159 -6.11 -8.34 -8.11
CA LYS A 159 -6.80 -9.57 -8.52
C LYS A 159 -8.24 -9.27 -8.97
N MET A 160 -8.98 -8.49 -8.20
CA MET A 160 -10.32 -8.04 -8.59
C MET A 160 -10.31 -7.26 -9.91
N VAL A 161 -9.36 -6.33 -10.05
CA VAL A 161 -9.20 -5.50 -11.26
C VAL A 161 -8.99 -6.37 -12.50
N VAL A 162 -8.20 -7.44 -12.38
CA VAL A 162 -7.86 -8.34 -13.48
C VAL A 162 -9.01 -9.26 -13.86
N ASP A 163 -9.76 -9.76 -12.89
CA ASP A 163 -10.80 -10.77 -13.10
C ASP A 163 -12.20 -10.19 -13.33
N LEU A 164 -12.49 -8.99 -12.82
CA LEU A 164 -13.84 -8.40 -12.85
C LEU A 164 -14.03 -7.37 -13.95
N MET A 165 -12.99 -6.63 -14.33
CA MET A 165 -13.16 -5.55 -15.30
C MET A 165 -13.14 -6.04 -16.75
N PRO A 166 -13.91 -5.37 -17.63
CA PRO A 166 -13.95 -5.69 -19.04
C PRO A 166 -12.62 -5.38 -19.73
N ASN A 167 -12.40 -6.05 -20.86
CA ASN A 167 -11.28 -5.79 -21.75
C ASN A 167 -11.26 -4.30 -22.16
N GLY A 168 -10.08 -3.68 -22.14
CA GLY A 168 -9.92 -2.23 -22.28
C GLY A 168 -9.76 -1.51 -20.94
N LEU A 169 -10.78 -1.53 -20.06
CA LEU A 169 -10.70 -0.91 -18.73
C LEU A 169 -9.64 -1.55 -17.85
N ARG A 170 -9.49 -2.88 -17.94
CA ARG A 170 -8.41 -3.62 -17.26
C ARG A 170 -7.02 -3.06 -17.63
N GLY A 171 -6.76 -2.89 -18.93
CA GLY A 171 -5.49 -2.36 -19.42
C GLY A 171 -5.26 -0.93 -18.95
N LEU A 172 -6.30 -0.08 -19.06
CA LEU A 172 -6.26 1.30 -18.57
C LEU A 172 -5.91 1.36 -17.09
N MET A 173 -6.52 0.52 -16.26
CA MET A 173 -6.25 0.52 -14.83
C MET A 173 -4.83 0.08 -14.50
N LEU A 174 -4.32 -0.98 -15.13
CA LEU A 174 -2.94 -1.43 -14.94
C LEU A 174 -1.93 -0.36 -15.36
N SER A 175 -2.16 0.31 -16.49
CA SER A 175 -1.31 1.42 -16.93
C SER A 175 -1.31 2.58 -15.94
N VAL A 176 -2.49 2.95 -15.43
CA VAL A 176 -2.62 4.04 -14.45
C VAL A 176 -1.97 3.68 -13.11
N MET A 177 -2.07 2.42 -12.67
CA MET A 177 -1.36 1.93 -11.48
C MET A 177 0.15 2.07 -11.66
N LEU A 178 0.69 1.63 -12.80
CA LEU A 178 2.13 1.75 -13.09
C LEU A 178 2.58 3.22 -13.19
N ALA A 179 1.77 4.08 -13.84
CA ALA A 179 2.02 5.51 -13.91
C ALA A 179 2.00 6.18 -12.53
N SER A 180 1.09 5.77 -11.65
CA SER A 180 1.00 6.29 -10.28
C SER A 180 2.21 5.90 -9.43
N LEU A 181 2.73 4.68 -9.61
CA LEU A 181 3.97 4.23 -8.96
C LEU A 181 5.16 5.05 -9.44
N MET A 182 5.30 5.24 -10.76
CA MET A 182 6.38 6.07 -11.32
C MET A 182 6.30 7.52 -10.82
N SER A 183 5.11 8.12 -10.79
CA SER A 183 4.92 9.49 -10.28
C SER A 183 5.31 9.63 -8.79
N SER A 184 5.01 8.61 -7.99
CA SER A 184 5.37 8.59 -6.56
C SER A 184 6.88 8.44 -6.38
N LEU A 185 7.52 7.54 -7.13
CA LEU A 185 8.98 7.36 -7.13
C LEU A 185 9.70 8.63 -7.57
N THR A 186 9.26 9.27 -8.66
CA THR A 186 9.83 10.55 -9.11
C THR A 186 9.70 11.64 -8.05
N SER A 187 8.57 11.72 -7.34
CA SER A 187 8.37 12.69 -6.26
C SER A 187 9.37 12.47 -5.11
N ILE A 188 9.53 11.22 -4.68
CA ILE A 188 10.48 10.84 -3.61
C ILE A 188 11.91 11.20 -4.01
N PHE A 189 12.34 10.83 -5.22
CA PHE A 189 13.68 11.14 -5.69
C PHE A 189 13.95 12.65 -5.80
N ASN A 190 12.96 13.43 -6.25
CA ASN A 190 13.08 14.88 -6.32
C ASN A 190 13.22 15.52 -4.93
N SER A 191 12.41 15.09 -3.97
CA SER A 191 12.47 15.57 -2.60
C SER A 191 13.78 15.21 -1.91
N ALA A 192 14.28 13.98 -2.11
CA ALA A 192 15.58 13.55 -1.60
C ALA A 192 16.75 14.35 -2.22
N SER A 193 16.72 14.59 -3.53
CA SER A 193 17.74 15.39 -4.21
C SER A 193 17.74 16.85 -3.73
N THR A 194 16.55 17.42 -3.47
CA THR A 194 16.43 18.77 -2.91
C THR A 194 17.00 18.83 -1.49
N LEU A 195 16.68 17.85 -0.64
CA LEU A 195 17.21 17.76 0.72
C LEU A 195 18.74 17.66 0.69
N PHE A 196 19.31 16.81 -0.16
CA PHE A 196 20.75 16.70 -0.31
C PHE A 196 21.40 18.00 -0.80
N THR A 197 20.86 18.61 -1.85
CA THR A 197 21.43 19.83 -2.45
C THR A 197 21.31 21.03 -1.51
N MET A 198 20.12 21.29 -0.97
CA MET A 198 19.85 22.48 -0.17
C MET A 198 20.28 22.35 1.29
N ASP A 199 20.25 21.16 1.90
CA ASP A 199 20.53 21.01 3.34
C ASP A 199 21.93 20.47 3.64
N ILE A 200 22.58 19.78 2.70
CA ILE A 200 23.93 19.22 2.85
C ILE A 200 24.93 19.95 1.95
N TYR A 201 24.68 20.01 0.65
CA TYR A 201 25.68 20.52 -0.32
C TYR A 201 25.99 22.02 -0.12
N THR A 202 24.98 22.85 0.13
CA THR A 202 25.17 24.29 0.44
C THR A 202 25.92 24.52 1.74
N LYS A 203 25.84 23.61 2.73
CA LYS A 203 26.62 23.72 3.98
C LYS A 203 28.10 23.41 3.76
N ILE A 204 28.40 22.44 2.90
CA ILE A 204 29.78 22.09 2.52
C ILE A 204 30.37 23.16 1.60
N ARG A 205 29.58 23.70 0.67
CA ARG A 205 29.98 24.73 -0.30
C ARG A 205 29.08 25.96 -0.19
N SER A 206 29.48 26.91 0.65
CA SER A 206 28.64 28.08 1.03
C SER A 206 28.37 29.09 -0.09
N ARG A 207 29.10 29.03 -1.21
CA ARG A 207 28.88 29.86 -2.42
C ARG A 207 28.76 28.98 -3.66
N ALA A 208 27.84 28.01 -3.62
CA ALA A 208 27.52 27.19 -4.79
C ALA A 208 26.72 28.02 -5.82
N THR A 209 27.10 27.94 -7.08
CA THR A 209 26.31 28.49 -8.19
C THR A 209 25.12 27.59 -8.51
N GLU A 210 24.05 28.13 -9.12
CA GLU A 210 22.87 27.33 -9.49
C GLU A 210 23.20 26.15 -10.40
N ARG A 211 24.20 26.32 -11.29
CA ARG A 211 24.68 25.24 -12.17
C ARG A 211 25.34 24.12 -11.40
N GLU A 212 26.17 24.44 -10.41
CA GLU A 212 26.80 23.44 -9.53
C GLU A 212 25.75 22.69 -8.72
N LEU A 213 24.72 23.38 -8.22
CA LEU A 213 23.64 22.77 -7.46
C LEU A 213 22.83 21.78 -8.30
N MET A 214 22.51 22.14 -9.56
CA MET A 214 21.84 21.24 -10.50
C MET A 214 22.68 20.01 -10.85
N LEU A 215 23.99 20.19 -11.04
CA LEU A 215 24.91 19.07 -11.31
C LEU A 215 25.04 18.14 -10.10
N ALA A 216 25.16 18.71 -8.89
CA ALA A 216 25.21 17.95 -7.64
C ALA A 216 23.91 17.15 -7.42
N GLY A 217 22.75 17.75 -7.70
CA GLY A 217 21.46 17.06 -7.61
C GLY A 217 21.31 15.90 -8.59
N ARG A 218 21.80 16.06 -9.83
CA ARG A 218 21.83 14.98 -10.85
C ARG A 218 22.81 13.88 -10.48
N PHE A 219 23.98 14.22 -9.94
CA PHE A 219 24.94 13.24 -9.44
C PHE A 219 24.35 12.42 -8.28
N PHE A 220 23.71 13.08 -7.32
CA PHE A 220 23.04 12.42 -6.21
C PHE A 220 21.93 11.47 -6.68
N TYR A 221 21.17 11.85 -7.71
CA TYR A 221 20.16 10.97 -8.30
C TYR A 221 20.78 9.66 -8.82
N TRP A 222 21.88 9.75 -9.58
CA TRP A 222 22.61 8.57 -10.05
C TRP A 222 23.17 7.74 -8.90
N LEU A 223 23.76 8.37 -7.89
CA LEU A 223 24.25 7.70 -6.69
C LEU A 223 23.12 6.93 -5.98
N TYR A 224 21.96 7.56 -5.80
CA TYR A 224 20.81 6.95 -5.14
C TYR A 224 20.28 5.74 -5.91
N LEU A 225 20.22 5.81 -7.24
CA LEU A 225 19.85 4.67 -8.08
C LEU A 225 20.84 3.50 -7.96
N GLN A 226 22.15 3.80 -7.90
CA GLN A 226 23.16 2.77 -7.70
C GLN A 226 23.00 2.08 -6.33
N VAL A 227 22.77 2.86 -5.26
CA VAL A 227 22.51 2.30 -3.93
C VAL A 227 21.29 1.39 -3.94
N ILE A 228 20.18 1.82 -4.56
CA ILE A 228 18.98 0.99 -4.69
C ILE A 228 19.27 -0.31 -5.45
N TYR A 229 20.00 -0.23 -6.57
CA TYR A 229 20.38 -1.41 -7.34
C TYR A 229 21.18 -2.41 -6.50
N PHE A 230 22.18 -1.94 -5.75
CA PHE A 230 22.95 -2.81 -4.84
C PHE A 230 22.08 -3.39 -3.72
N SER A 231 21.20 -2.58 -3.11
CA SER A 231 20.28 -3.06 -2.07
C SER A 231 19.31 -4.12 -2.59
N PHE A 232 18.82 -3.96 -3.82
CA PHE A 232 17.90 -4.93 -4.42
C PHE A 232 18.61 -6.27 -4.71
N ASN A 233 19.81 -6.22 -5.28
CA ASN A 233 20.63 -7.42 -5.49
C ASN A 233 20.99 -8.11 -4.17
N TRP A 234 21.34 -7.33 -3.15
CA TRP A 234 21.61 -7.85 -1.80
C TRP A 234 20.36 -8.50 -1.18
N TYR A 235 19.21 -7.85 -1.32
CA TYR A 235 17.94 -8.38 -0.81
C TYR A 235 17.56 -9.68 -1.52
N GLN A 236 17.69 -9.74 -2.84
CA GLN A 236 17.45 -10.97 -3.61
C GLN A 236 18.41 -12.08 -3.18
N HIS A 237 19.70 -11.78 -3.02
CA HIS A 237 20.68 -12.74 -2.53
C HIS A 237 20.34 -13.26 -1.12
N CYS A 238 19.86 -12.38 -0.24
CA CYS A 238 19.41 -12.75 1.10
C CYS A 238 18.15 -13.61 1.06
N LEU A 239 17.19 -13.28 0.18
CA LEU A 239 15.99 -14.09 -0.04
C LEU A 239 16.34 -15.49 -0.56
N ASP A 240 17.23 -15.59 -1.55
CA ASP A 240 17.67 -16.86 -2.10
C ASP A 240 18.41 -17.69 -1.03
N SER A 241 19.22 -17.04 -0.19
CA SER A 241 19.90 -17.69 0.95
C SER A 241 18.91 -18.18 2.02
N CYS A 242 17.90 -17.40 2.36
CA CYS A 242 16.83 -17.83 3.26
C CYS A 242 15.96 -18.94 2.65
N GLY A 243 15.71 -18.89 1.33
CA GLY A 243 15.00 -19.91 0.58
C GLY A 243 15.71 -21.26 0.63
N ALA A 244 17.03 -21.26 0.39
CA ALA A 244 17.89 -22.43 0.49
C ALA A 244 17.87 -23.06 1.90
N VAL A 245 18.00 -22.23 2.95
CA VAL A 245 17.93 -22.69 4.36
C VAL A 245 16.56 -23.26 4.73
N SER A 246 15.46 -22.76 4.13
CA SER A 246 14.12 -23.30 4.37
C SER A 246 13.88 -24.66 3.69
N SER A 247 14.53 -24.90 2.54
CA SER A 247 14.46 -26.17 1.82
C SER A 247 15.28 -27.26 2.51
N GLU A 248 16.45 -26.94 3.06
CA GLU A 248 17.27 -27.91 3.84
C GLU A 248 16.58 -28.33 5.14
N ARG A 249 15.87 -27.43 5.83
CA ARG A 249 15.10 -27.78 7.05
C ARG A 249 13.81 -28.55 6.77
N ALA A 250 13.29 -28.53 5.55
CA ALA A 250 12.13 -29.33 5.15
C ALA A 250 12.51 -30.73 4.66
N ALA A 251 13.80 -30.97 4.36
CA ALA A 251 14.34 -32.25 3.91
C ALA A 251 15.00 -33.08 5.05
N LEU A 252 15.07 -32.54 6.26
CA LEU A 252 15.48 -33.20 7.51
C LEU A 252 14.24 -33.42 8.40
#